data_AF-A2Y8A3-F1
#
_entry.id   AF-A2Y8A3-F1
#
_cell.length_a   1.000
_cell.length_b   1.000
_cell.length_c   1.000
_cell.angle_alpha   90.00
_cell.angle_beta   90.00
_cell.angle_gamma   90.00
#
_symmetry.space_group_name_H-M   'P 1'
#
loop_
_entity.id
_entity.type
_entity.pdbx_description
1 polymer ?
#
loop_
_entity_poly.entity_id
_entity_poly.type
_entity_poly.pdbx_seq_one_letter_code
_entity_poly.pdbx_strand_id
1 'polypeptide(L)'
;MPGQPYQRHDSPNQPHLGDFLSTGSITARQGALANEQLGKLYAQVRPNAVALVDAFNYTDHYLGSVLGRYDGNVYPALYEEAWKDPLNDTDVPDGYQEHLRPLLKQQLKLSRL
;
A
#
# COMPACT_ATOMS: atom_id res chain seq x y z
N MET A 1 -11.69 40.86 14.68
CA MET A 1 -10.49 40.08 15.04
C MET A 1 -10.32 38.98 14.00
N PRO A 2 -9.39 39.10 13.03
CA PRO A 2 -9.17 38.04 12.05
C PRO A 2 -8.41 36.88 12.72
N GLY A 3 -8.97 35.68 12.61
CA GLY A 3 -8.42 34.46 13.20
C GLY A 3 -7.05 34.13 12.63
N GLN A 4 -6.14 33.68 13.49
CA GLN A 4 -4.81 33.22 13.08
C GLN A 4 -4.94 31.96 12.23
N PRO A 5 -4.18 31.84 11.11
CA PRO A 5 -4.22 30.66 10.27
C PRO A 5 -3.61 29.48 11.03
N TYR A 6 -4.35 28.37 11.04
CA TYR A 6 -3.92 27.06 11.53
C TYR A 6 -2.48 26.76 11.09
N GLN A 7 -1.56 26.67 12.06
CA GLN A 7 -0.22 26.18 11.79
C GLN A 7 -0.34 24.71 11.36
N ARG A 8 0.12 24.39 10.15
CA ARG A 8 0.40 23.00 9.74
C ARG A 8 1.65 22.51 10.48
N HIS A 9 1.55 22.33 11.80
CA HIS A 9 2.31 21.33 12.52
C HIS A 9 1.39 20.11 12.45
N ASP A 10 1.54 19.19 11.50
CA ASP A 10 2.58 18.17 11.53
C ASP A 10 2.88 17.66 10.11
N SER A 11 4.15 17.64 9.72
CA SER A 11 4.62 16.86 8.57
C SER A 11 5.55 15.77 9.09
N PRO A 12 5.18 14.48 9.04
CA PRO A 12 5.90 13.40 9.71
C PRO A 12 7.15 12.91 8.96
N ASN A 13 7.72 13.70 8.04
CA ASN A 13 8.57 13.15 6.97
C ASN A 13 10.09 13.22 7.19
N GLN A 14 10.57 13.52 8.41
CA GLN A 14 12.01 13.48 8.69
C GLN A 14 12.28 12.77 10.03
N PRO A 15 12.70 11.50 10.02
CA PRO A 15 12.81 10.68 11.23
C PRO A 15 13.81 11.23 12.27
N HIS A 16 14.75 12.08 11.85
CA HIS A 16 15.83 12.58 12.71
C HIS A 16 15.79 14.10 12.94
N LEU A 17 14.74 14.81 12.50
CA LEU A 17 14.70 16.28 12.60
C LEU A 17 14.81 16.76 14.06
N GLY A 18 14.26 16.01 15.02
CA GLY A 18 14.38 16.32 16.45
C GLY A 18 15.82 16.29 16.97
N ASP A 19 16.66 15.39 16.45
CA ASP A 19 18.07 15.27 16.84
C ASP A 19 18.87 16.49 16.35
N PHE A 20 18.62 16.95 15.11
CA PHE A 20 19.28 18.14 14.56
C PHE A 20 18.84 19.44 15.24
N LEU A 21 17.59 19.50 15.69
CA LEU A 21 17.07 20.66 16.44
C LEU A 21 17.63 20.69 17.87
N SER A 22 17.71 19.55 18.55
CA SER A 22 18.20 19.45 19.93
C SER A 22 19.70 19.75 20.07
N THR A 23 20.48 19.45 19.03
CA THR A 23 21.91 19.82 18.97
C THR A 23 22.16 21.28 18.61
N GLY A 24 21.13 22.05 18.22
CA GLY A 24 21.26 23.43 17.75
C GLY A 24 21.95 23.55 16.39
N SER A 25 22.24 22.43 15.72
CA SER A 25 22.90 22.39 14.40
C SER A 25 22.03 23.02 13.30
N ILE A 26 20.71 22.91 13.45
CA ILE A 26 19.73 23.43 12.50
C ILE A 26 18.61 24.14 13.27
N THR A 27 18.09 25.23 12.72
CA THR A 27 16.91 25.93 13.26
C THR A 27 15.60 25.32 12.75
N ALA A 28 14.50 25.51 13.47
CA ALA A 28 13.17 25.08 13.02
C ALA A 28 12.81 25.62 11.61
N ARG A 29 13.23 26.86 11.31
CA ARG A 29 13.04 27.47 9.98
C ARG A 29 13.83 26.73 8.89
N GLN A 30 15.08 26.37 9.14
CA GLN A 30 15.88 25.61 8.18
C GLN A 30 15.33 24.19 7.98
N GLY A 31 14.79 23.55 9.04
CA GLY A 31 14.05 22.30 8.92
C GLY A 31 12.81 22.43 8.02
N ALA A 32 12.04 23.51 8.18
CA ALA A 32 10.89 23.79 7.30
C ALA A 32 11.30 23.99 5.83
N LEU A 33 12.39 24.73 5.58
CA LEU A 33 12.94 24.92 4.23
C LEU A 33 13.43 23.61 3.61
N ALA A 34 14.03 22.72 4.40
CA ALA A 34 14.44 21.40 3.94
C ALA A 34 13.25 20.54 3.50
N ASN A 35 12.14 20.59 4.25
CA ASN A 35 10.89 19.91 3.86
C ASN A 35 10.27 20.49 2.58
N GLU A 36 10.28 21.82 2.41
CA GLU A 36 9.85 22.45 1.17
C GLU A 36 10.71 21.99 -0.01
N GLN A 37 12.02 21.95 0.17
CA GLN A 37 12.95 21.51 -0.85
C GLN A 37 12.77 20.03 -1.20
N LEU A 38 12.50 19.17 -0.21
CA LEU A 38 12.20 17.76 -0.43
C LEU A 38 10.95 17.60 -1.33
N GLY A 39 9.90 18.37 -1.07
CA GLY A 39 8.70 18.39 -1.92
C GLY A 39 9.00 18.80 -3.37
N LYS A 40 9.87 19.81 -3.57
CA LYS A 40 10.32 20.23 -4.90
C LYS A 40 11.10 19.14 -5.61
N LEU A 41 11.97 18.43 -4.90
CA LEU A 41 12.75 17.32 -5.46
C LEU A 41 11.86 16.14 -5.86
N TYR A 42 10.86 15.79 -5.05
CA TYR A 42 9.87 14.77 -5.44
C TYR A 42 9.14 15.13 -6.73
N ALA A 43 8.75 16.40 -6.90
CA ALA A 43 8.13 16.87 -8.13
C ALA A 43 9.07 16.75 -9.35
N GLN A 44 10.38 16.97 -9.17
CA GLN A 44 11.39 16.83 -10.23
C GLN A 44 11.66 15.36 -10.61
N VAL A 45 11.64 14.44 -9.65
CA VAL A 45 11.87 13.00 -9.90
C VAL A 45 10.63 12.34 -10.52
N ARG A 46 9.42 12.76 -10.12
CA ARG A 46 8.14 12.16 -10.55
C ARG A 46 8.01 11.85 -12.05
N PRO A 47 8.33 12.75 -13.01
CA PRO A 47 8.21 12.44 -14.44
C PRO A 47 9.11 11.30 -14.91
N ASN A 48 10.22 11.04 -14.21
CA ASN A 48 11.19 10.00 -14.55
C ASN A 48 11.09 8.76 -13.67
N ALA A 49 10.17 8.73 -12.70
CA ALA A 49 10.10 7.67 -11.69
C ALA A 49 9.96 6.26 -12.31
N VAL A 50 9.14 6.12 -13.36
CA VAL A 50 8.95 4.86 -14.09
C VAL A 50 10.25 4.46 -14.82
N ALA A 51 10.85 5.38 -15.59
CA ALA A 51 12.10 5.12 -16.30
C ALA A 51 13.27 4.73 -15.36
N LEU A 52 13.32 5.33 -14.16
CA LEU A 52 14.33 5.01 -13.14
C LEU A 52 14.18 3.58 -12.60
N VAL A 53 12.95 3.08 -12.42
CA VAL A 53 12.73 1.68 -12.02
C VAL A 53 12.91 0.71 -13.18
N ASP A 54 12.54 1.12 -14.40
CA ASP A 54 12.76 0.34 -15.63
C ASP A 54 14.25 0.09 -15.90
N ALA A 55 15.12 1.03 -15.50
CA ALA A 55 16.57 0.92 -15.67
C ALA A 55 17.19 -0.27 -14.91
N PHE A 56 16.52 -0.84 -13.92
CA PHE A 56 16.95 -2.09 -13.28
C PHE A 56 16.77 -3.33 -14.18
N ASN A 57 15.99 -3.21 -15.26
CA ASN A 57 15.81 -4.22 -16.29
C ASN A 57 15.35 -5.59 -15.74
N TYR A 58 14.44 -5.56 -14.76
CA TYR A 58 13.80 -6.77 -14.25
C TYR A 58 12.73 -7.26 -15.22
N THR A 59 12.73 -8.56 -15.51
CA THR A 59 11.67 -9.19 -16.30
C THR A 59 10.45 -9.44 -15.42
N ASP A 60 9.25 -9.50 -16.01
CA ASP A 60 8.02 -9.84 -15.27
C ASP A 60 8.13 -11.19 -14.55
N HIS A 61 8.83 -12.16 -15.17
CA HIS A 61 9.11 -13.46 -14.56
C HIS A 61 9.98 -13.34 -13.30
N TYR A 62 11.03 -12.51 -13.35
CA TYR A 62 11.89 -12.29 -12.19
C TYR A 62 11.17 -11.49 -11.09
N LEU A 63 10.39 -10.48 -11.48
CA LEU A 63 9.67 -9.62 -10.55
C LEU A 63 8.52 -10.35 -9.85
N GLY A 64 7.86 -11.29 -10.54
CA GLY A 64 6.81 -12.13 -9.96
C GLY A 64 5.61 -11.35 -9.40
N SER A 65 5.38 -10.14 -9.91
CA SER A 65 4.37 -9.21 -9.37
C SER A 65 3.36 -8.82 -10.44
N VAL A 66 2.09 -9.15 -10.20
CA VAL A 66 0.97 -8.75 -11.07
C VAL A 66 0.76 -7.23 -11.06
N LEU A 67 1.00 -6.59 -9.92
CA LEU A 67 0.91 -5.13 -9.79
C LEU A 67 2.09 -4.40 -10.45
N GLY A 68 3.24 -5.08 -10.55
CA GLY A 68 4.49 -4.52 -11.07
C GLY A 68 4.73 -4.83 -12.55
N ARG A 69 3.73 -5.32 -13.29
CA ARG A 69 3.87 -5.67 -14.70
C ARG A 69 4.39 -4.52 -15.54
N TYR A 70 5.34 -4.82 -16.42
CA TYR A 70 5.94 -3.83 -17.31
C TYR A 70 4.93 -3.17 -18.27
N ASP A 71 3.96 -3.93 -18.78
CA ASP A 71 2.93 -3.43 -19.71
C ASP A 71 1.86 -2.55 -19.05
N GLY A 72 1.87 -2.43 -17.72
CA GLY A 72 0.86 -1.68 -16.96
C GLY A 72 -0.55 -2.29 -17.00
N ASN A 73 -0.73 -3.48 -17.58
CA ASN A 73 -2.03 -4.13 -17.72
C ASN A 73 -2.43 -4.88 -16.44
N VAL A 74 -2.56 -4.14 -15.34
CA VAL A 74 -2.68 -4.69 -13.99
C VAL A 74 -4.04 -5.35 -13.73
N TYR A 75 -5.14 -4.67 -14.05
CA TYR A 75 -6.48 -5.14 -13.64
C TYR A 75 -6.92 -6.44 -14.32
N PRO A 76 -6.78 -6.61 -15.65
CA PRO A 76 -7.08 -7.88 -16.29
C PRO A 76 -6.17 -9.00 -15.77
N ALA A 77 -4.88 -8.73 -15.59
CA ALA A 77 -3.95 -9.71 -15.07
C ALA A 77 -4.29 -10.14 -13.62
N LEU A 78 -4.67 -9.21 -12.74
CA LEU A 78 -5.13 -9.54 -11.38
C LEU A 78 -6.36 -10.45 -11.41
N TYR A 79 -7.30 -10.16 -12.31
CA TYR A 79 -8.50 -10.97 -12.47
C TYR A 79 -8.16 -12.38 -12.94
N GLU A 80 -7.32 -12.51 -13.97
CA GLU A 80 -6.84 -13.80 -14.48
C GLU A 80 -6.08 -14.61 -13.44
N GLU A 81 -5.22 -13.97 -12.64
CA GLU A 81 -4.48 -14.65 -11.58
C GLU A 81 -5.39 -15.10 -10.42
N ALA A 82 -6.40 -14.30 -10.07
CA ALA A 82 -7.37 -14.70 -9.05
C ALA A 82 -8.13 -15.98 -9.45
N TRP A 83 -8.50 -16.11 -10.72
CA TRP A 83 -9.19 -17.32 -11.23
C TRP A 83 -8.36 -18.60 -11.17
N LYS A 84 -7.03 -18.51 -11.05
CA LYS A 84 -6.14 -19.69 -10.97
C LYS A 84 -6.04 -20.25 -9.56
N ASP A 85 -6.58 -19.56 -8.56
CA ASP A 85 -6.58 -20.06 -7.18
C ASP A 85 -7.42 -21.36 -7.12
N PRO A 86 -6.90 -22.47 -6.57
CA PRO A 86 -7.64 -23.73 -6.46
C PRO A 86 -8.97 -23.60 -5.71
N LEU A 87 -9.14 -22.57 -4.87
CA LEU A 87 -10.40 -22.31 -4.18
C LEU A 87 -11.55 -21.95 -5.15
N ASN A 88 -11.20 -21.50 -6.37
CA ASN A 88 -12.16 -21.14 -7.42
C ASN A 88 -12.46 -22.30 -8.39
N ASP A 89 -11.91 -23.50 -8.17
CA ASP A 89 -12.17 -24.68 -9.01
C ASP A 89 -13.63 -25.17 -8.90
N THR A 90 -14.30 -24.87 -7.78
CA THR A 90 -15.70 -25.24 -7.54
C THR A 90 -16.52 -24.05 -7.04
N ASP A 91 -17.75 -23.90 -7.57
CA ASP A 91 -18.68 -22.85 -7.13
C ASP A 91 -19.08 -23.00 -5.66
N VAL A 92 -19.10 -24.24 -5.17
CA VAL A 92 -19.39 -24.58 -3.77
C VAL A 92 -18.10 -25.12 -3.16
N PRO A 93 -17.56 -24.46 -2.12
CA PRO A 93 -16.32 -24.89 -1.50
C PRO A 93 -16.51 -26.19 -0.71
N ASP A 94 -15.44 -26.97 -0.65
CA ASP A 94 -15.39 -28.16 0.21
C ASP A 94 -15.68 -27.81 1.67
N GLY A 95 -16.45 -28.65 2.35
CA GLY A 95 -16.92 -28.40 3.72
C GLY A 95 -18.20 -27.57 3.81
N TYR A 96 -18.72 -27.01 2.71
CA TYR A 96 -19.98 -26.29 2.73
C TYR A 96 -21.15 -27.20 3.16
N GLN A 97 -21.25 -28.43 2.64
CA GLN A 97 -22.39 -29.31 2.94
C GLN A 97 -22.35 -29.82 4.39
N GLU A 98 -21.15 -30.09 4.89
CA GLU A 98 -20.88 -30.73 6.18
C GLU A 98 -20.93 -29.73 7.33
N HIS A 99 -20.39 -28.53 7.12
CA HIS A 99 -20.15 -27.57 8.21
C HIS A 99 -20.99 -26.30 8.08
N LEU A 100 -21.06 -25.70 6.88
CA LEU A 100 -21.72 -24.39 6.72
C LEU A 100 -23.23 -24.51 6.50
N ARG A 101 -23.68 -25.45 5.67
CA ARG A 101 -25.10 -25.65 5.33
C ARG A 101 -25.97 -25.99 6.55
N PRO A 102 -25.56 -26.88 7.49
CA PRO A 102 -26.36 -27.18 8.66
C PRO A 102 -26.47 -25.99 9.63
N LEU A 103 -25.41 -25.18 9.74
CA LEU A 103 -25.42 -23.93 10.52
C LEU A 103 -26.43 -22.93 9.94
N LEU A 104 -26.34 -22.65 8.64
CA LEU A 104 -27.21 -21.70 7.95
C LEU A 104 -28.69 -22.12 7.99
N LYS A 105 -28.95 -23.43 7.95
CA LYS A 105 -30.32 -23.98 8.01
C LYS A 105 -30.84 -24.25 9.42
N GLN A 106 -30.09 -23.90 10.47
CA GLN A 106 -30.41 -24.25 11.87
C GLN A 106 -30.68 -25.76 12.07
N GLN A 107 -30.03 -26.59 11.27
CA GLN A 107 -30.14 -28.05 11.32
C GLN A 107 -29.08 -28.68 12.24
N LEU A 108 -28.39 -27.87 13.04
CA LEU A 108 -27.53 -28.38 14.10
C LEU A 108 -28.38 -29.17 15.10
N LYS A 109 -28.21 -30.49 15.09
CA LYS A 109 -28.63 -31.31 16.22
C LYS A 109 -27.67 -30.99 17.37
N LEU A 110 -28.10 -30.13 18.28
CA LEU A 110 -27.45 -30.03 19.59
C LEU A 110 -27.59 -31.40 20.25
N SER A 111 -26.50 -32.17 20.27
CA SER A 111 -26.42 -33.37 21.10
C SER A 111 -26.61 -32.93 22.54
N ARG A 112 -27.77 -33.26 23.13
CA ARG A 112 -28.03 -33.12 24.56
C ARG A 112 -27.00 -33.99 25.30
N LEU A 113 -26.12 -33.33 26.04
CA LEU A 113 -25.33 -33.91 27.14
C LEU A 113 -26.27 -34.44 28.23
#